data_AF-A0A969L5C7-F1
#
_entry.id   AF-A0A969L5C7-F1
#
_cell.length_a   1.000
_cell.length_b   1.000
_cell.length_c   1.000
_cell.angle_alpha   90.00
_cell.angle_beta   90.00
_cell.angle_gamma   90.00
#
_symmetry.space_group_name_H-M   'P 1'
#
loop_
_entity.id
_entity.type
_entity.pdbx_description
1 polymer ?
#
loop_
_entity_poly.entity_id
_entity_poly.type
_entity_poly.pdbx_seq_one_letter_code
_entity_poly.pdbx_strand_id
1 'polypeptide(L)'
;MDEQAEKLKGHGCRVFTLHSGIDSQKQYQELIDLYNQRNTPDFIFLSPERLATDGFLEFVLQKIRDRIKLVVVDEAHCISQWGLDFRPFYKEIPHFLRNIFGNVPLPTILGLTATLNPMDCRQICTDFDIEEKHVIRHDMLLRPGIHIQVIKVPNEEVKDEKFWALLDEHRAEKVLIYVDRRRGKRSTEELSAEAINRGFKAAYFHGDLSSDEKLDIIRKFKAGDLLTIFATSAFGMGIDIPDIRGVVHYLLTESAEQYYQQIGRVGRDGKPSWAVLFYSDKNIDVRKKWFIDQSFPSEKDIRAAFSNLTDNQTGKRTVSYFEEGDSTQSAYHYLMRSRVIAPVCKGV
;
A
#
# COMPACT_ATOMS: atom_id res chain seq x y z
N MET A 1 6.52 8.61 -0.29
CA MET A 1 6.63 10.00 0.22
C MET A 1 8.04 10.53 0.02
N ASP A 2 9.07 9.95 0.64
CA ASP A 2 10.45 10.49 0.62
C ASP A 2 11.01 10.69 -0.80
N GLU A 3 10.82 9.75 -1.71
CA GLU A 3 11.30 9.90 -3.09
C GLU A 3 10.66 11.10 -3.82
N GLN A 4 9.34 11.31 -3.65
CA GLN A 4 8.64 12.45 -4.23
C GLN A 4 9.06 13.76 -3.54
N ALA A 5 9.27 13.73 -2.23
CA ALA A 5 9.75 14.87 -1.46
C ALA A 5 11.15 15.30 -1.92
N GLU A 6 12.08 14.36 -2.11
CA GLU A 6 13.43 14.65 -2.62
C GLU A 6 13.40 15.18 -4.05
N LYS A 7 12.55 14.63 -4.93
CA LYS A 7 12.35 15.18 -6.28
C LYS A 7 11.88 16.63 -6.23
N LEU A 8 10.90 16.96 -5.39
CA LEU A 8 10.39 18.33 -5.25
C LEU A 8 11.42 19.29 -4.65
N LYS A 9 12.18 18.85 -3.63
CA LYS A 9 13.31 19.62 -3.08
C LYS A 9 14.37 19.89 -4.15
N GLY A 10 14.66 18.91 -5.00
CA GLY A 10 15.55 19.06 -6.16
C GLY A 10 15.08 20.10 -7.18
N HIS A 11 13.78 20.40 -7.23
CA HIS A 11 13.20 21.48 -8.04
C HIS A 11 13.10 22.82 -7.28
N GLY A 12 13.66 22.91 -6.07
CA GLY A 12 13.66 24.13 -5.25
C GLY A 12 12.37 24.35 -4.44
N CYS A 13 11.44 23.38 -4.40
CA CYS A 13 10.25 23.48 -3.57
C CYS A 13 10.57 23.19 -2.10
N ARG A 14 9.91 23.90 -1.19
CA ARG A 14 9.99 23.61 0.25
C ARG A 14 9.00 22.53 0.58
N VAL A 15 9.50 21.41 1.11
CA VAL A 15 8.70 20.22 1.39
C VAL A 15 8.80 19.89 2.86
N PHE A 16 7.64 19.69 3.50
CA PHE A 16 7.51 19.17 4.84
C PHE A 16 6.95 17.75 4.78
N THR A 17 7.56 16.81 5.49
CA THR A 17 7.19 15.39 5.48
C THR A 17 6.90 14.93 6.91
N LEU A 18 5.72 14.36 7.15
CA LEU A 18 5.33 13.78 8.44
C LEU A 18 4.98 12.30 8.29
N HIS A 19 5.88 11.44 8.76
CA HIS A 19 5.68 10.00 8.87
C HIS A 19 6.41 9.45 10.11
N SER A 20 6.14 8.20 10.47
CA SER A 20 6.69 7.56 11.69
C SER A 20 8.21 7.39 11.73
N GLY A 21 8.92 7.65 10.63
CA GLY A 21 10.37 7.49 10.52
C GLY A 21 11.21 8.70 10.92
N ILE A 22 10.58 9.83 11.28
CA ILE A 22 11.28 11.06 11.68
C ILE A 22 11.18 11.23 13.20
N ASP A 23 12.25 11.74 13.79
CA ASP A 23 12.32 12.10 15.21
C ASP A 23 11.12 12.98 15.63
N SER A 24 10.46 12.58 16.72
CA SER A 24 9.21 13.22 17.17
C SER A 24 9.43 14.66 17.60
N GLN A 25 10.55 14.98 18.27
CA GLN A 25 10.84 16.36 18.68
C GLN A 25 11.02 17.27 17.47
N LYS A 26 11.74 16.79 16.44
CA LYS A 26 11.90 17.52 15.19
C LYS A 26 10.57 17.79 14.50
N GLN A 27 9.68 16.80 14.44
CA GLN A 27 8.34 16.96 13.85
C GLN A 27 7.51 18.00 14.60
N TYR A 28 7.55 17.98 15.93
CA TYR A 28 6.84 18.97 16.75
C TYR A 28 7.37 20.38 16.51
N GLN A 29 8.68 20.55 16.40
CA GLN A 29 9.27 21.84 16.09
C GLN A 29 8.84 22.34 14.71
N GLU A 30 8.83 21.48 13.69
CA GLU A 30 8.38 21.85 12.34
C GLU A 30 6.88 22.21 12.31
N LEU A 31 6.03 21.52 13.09
CA LEU A 31 4.62 21.88 13.27
C LEU A 31 4.43 23.23 14.00
N ILE A 32 5.24 23.52 15.02
CA ILE A 32 5.23 24.82 15.72
C ILE A 32 5.67 25.94 14.77
N ASP A 33 6.67 25.72 13.94
CA ASP A 33 7.11 26.69 12.95
C ASP A 33 6.03 26.94 11.90
N LEU A 34 5.38 25.88 11.43
CA LEU A 34 4.23 25.97 10.53
C LEU A 34 3.06 26.75 11.14
N TYR A 35 2.73 26.49 12.40
CA TYR A 35 1.71 27.23 13.17
C TYR A 35 2.03 28.72 13.24
N ASN A 36 3.28 29.06 13.54
CA ASN A 36 3.78 30.43 13.59
C ASN A 36 4.01 31.05 12.20
N GLN A 37 3.65 30.32 11.13
CA GLN A 37 3.85 30.71 9.73
C GLN A 37 5.31 31.05 9.38
N ARG A 38 6.26 30.50 10.13
CA ARG A 38 7.69 30.53 9.81
C ARG A 38 7.97 29.40 8.82
N ASN A 39 8.77 29.66 7.79
CA ASN A 39 9.16 28.65 6.80
C ASN A 39 7.98 27.88 6.20
N THR A 40 6.91 28.58 5.78
CA THR A 40 5.73 27.87 5.23
C THR A 40 6.11 27.04 4.01
N PRO A 41 5.87 25.72 4.02
CA PRO A 41 6.21 24.83 2.92
C PRO A 41 5.27 25.02 1.73
N ASP A 42 5.75 24.66 0.55
CA ASP A 42 4.95 24.62 -0.68
C ASP A 42 4.19 23.28 -0.77
N PHE A 43 4.75 22.20 -0.19
CA PHE A 43 4.13 20.87 -0.12
C PHE A 43 4.23 20.27 1.28
N ILE A 44 3.16 19.61 1.72
CA ILE A 44 3.09 18.84 2.97
C ILE A 44 2.72 17.39 2.62
N PHE A 45 3.61 16.44 2.91
CA PHE A 45 3.34 15.01 2.79
C PHE A 45 2.96 14.44 4.15
N LEU A 46 1.82 13.77 4.22
CA LEU A 46 1.27 13.18 5.44
C LEU A 46 0.98 11.70 5.19
N SER A 47 1.31 10.83 6.15
CA SER A 47 0.83 9.45 6.14
C SER A 47 -0.62 9.37 6.64
N PRO A 48 -1.46 8.46 6.13
CA PRO A 48 -2.85 8.30 6.59
C PRO A 48 -2.97 8.07 8.11
N GLU A 49 -2.02 7.32 8.67
CA GLU A 49 -1.93 7.03 10.11
C GLU A 49 -1.87 8.32 10.94
N ARG A 50 -1.07 9.30 10.50
CA ARG A 50 -0.95 10.60 11.18
C ARG A 50 -2.24 11.40 11.15
N LEU A 51 -2.98 11.36 10.04
CA LEU A 51 -4.28 12.05 9.92
C LEU A 51 -5.28 11.55 10.96
N ALA A 52 -5.22 10.27 11.30
CA ALA A 52 -6.18 9.65 12.21
C ALA A 52 -5.88 9.91 13.68
N THR A 53 -4.62 10.14 14.05
CA THR A 53 -4.21 10.14 15.47
C THR A 53 -3.67 11.46 15.99
N ASP A 54 -3.22 12.36 15.13
CA ASP A 54 -2.51 13.59 15.52
C ASP A 54 -3.44 14.80 15.57
N GLY A 55 -3.93 15.13 16.76
CA GLY A 55 -4.82 16.28 16.98
C GLY A 55 -4.08 17.62 16.87
N PHE A 56 -2.77 17.66 17.14
CA PHE A 56 -1.99 18.88 16.99
C PHE A 56 -1.81 19.25 15.52
N LEU A 57 -1.57 18.26 14.65
CA LEU A 57 -1.56 18.44 13.20
C LEU A 57 -2.88 19.05 12.71
N GLU A 58 -4.03 18.52 13.13
CA GLU A 58 -5.35 19.08 12.76
C GLU A 58 -5.46 20.55 13.16
N PHE A 59 -5.06 20.90 14.39
CA PHE A 59 -5.10 22.26 14.89
C PHE A 59 -4.17 23.21 14.10
N VAL A 60 -2.97 22.76 13.74
CA VAL A 60 -2.04 23.55 12.92
C VAL A 60 -2.61 23.75 11.51
N LEU A 61 -3.14 22.70 10.88
CA LEU A 61 -3.73 22.79 9.54
C LEU A 61 -4.97 23.70 9.52
N GLN A 62 -5.80 23.69 10.56
CA GLN A 62 -6.91 24.63 10.71
C GLN A 62 -6.45 26.10 10.66
N LYS A 63 -5.28 26.43 11.23
CA LYS A 63 -4.74 27.79 11.23
C LYS A 63 -4.24 28.24 9.87
N ILE A 64 -3.73 27.33 9.05
CA ILE A 64 -3.21 27.64 7.72
C ILE A 64 -4.18 27.26 6.59
N ARG A 65 -5.40 26.82 6.92
CA ARG A 65 -6.36 26.24 5.96
C ARG A 65 -6.62 27.12 4.75
N ASP A 66 -6.62 28.44 4.91
CA ASP A 66 -6.87 29.40 3.83
C ASP A 66 -5.75 29.41 2.78
N ARG A 67 -4.56 28.88 3.12
CA ARG A 67 -3.41 28.71 2.23
C ARG A 67 -3.40 27.36 1.52
N ILE A 68 -4.17 26.38 2.00
CA ILE A 68 -4.28 25.06 1.38
C ILE A 68 -5.20 25.19 0.18
N LYS A 69 -4.64 25.06 -1.03
CA LYS A 69 -5.40 25.19 -2.29
C LYS A 69 -5.70 23.86 -2.96
N LEU A 70 -4.91 22.84 -2.67
CA LEU A 70 -5.00 21.51 -3.27
C LEU A 70 -4.73 20.46 -2.20
N VAL A 71 -5.56 19.43 -2.17
CA VAL A 71 -5.33 18.19 -1.43
C VAL A 71 -5.21 17.06 -2.43
N VAL A 72 -4.07 16.37 -2.41
CA VAL A 72 -3.82 15.20 -3.27
C VAL A 72 -3.92 13.95 -2.42
N VAL A 73 -4.78 13.02 -2.84
CA VAL A 73 -4.89 11.68 -2.27
C VAL A 73 -4.29 10.70 -3.26
N ASP A 74 -3.04 10.33 -3.04
CA ASP A 74 -2.37 9.28 -3.81
C ASP A 74 -2.90 7.90 -3.40
N GLU A 75 -2.86 6.93 -4.31
CA GLU A 75 -3.45 5.59 -4.12
C GLU A 75 -4.89 5.61 -3.58
N ALA A 76 -5.74 6.45 -4.17
CA ALA A 76 -7.11 6.69 -3.73
C ALA A 76 -7.98 5.41 -3.64
N HIS A 77 -7.59 4.32 -4.30
CA HIS A 77 -8.24 3.02 -4.17
C HIS A 77 -8.25 2.46 -2.75
N CYS A 78 -7.25 2.82 -1.92
CA CYS A 78 -7.18 2.41 -0.50
C CYS A 78 -8.36 2.93 0.34
N ILE A 79 -9.09 3.94 -0.15
CA ILE A 79 -10.28 4.48 0.54
C ILE A 79 -11.44 3.47 0.50
N SER A 80 -11.60 2.72 -0.59
CA SER A 80 -12.76 1.82 -0.75
C SER A 80 -12.40 0.34 -0.65
N GLN A 81 -11.18 -0.05 -1.04
CA GLN A 81 -10.80 -1.46 -1.14
C GLN A 81 -10.66 -2.16 0.22
N TRP A 82 -10.98 -3.46 0.22
CA TRP A 82 -10.83 -4.39 1.34
C TRP A 82 -9.76 -5.44 0.95
N GLY A 83 -8.81 -5.75 1.83
CA GLY A 83 -7.72 -6.71 1.57
C GLY A 83 -6.47 -6.48 2.43
N LEU A 84 -5.36 -7.18 2.18
CA LEU A 84 -4.09 -6.99 2.93
C LEU A 84 -3.40 -5.63 2.67
N ASP A 85 -3.71 -4.99 1.54
CA ASP A 85 -3.31 -3.60 1.24
C ASP A 85 -4.35 -2.57 1.76
N PHE A 86 -5.40 -3.03 2.46
CA PHE A 86 -6.33 -2.13 3.16
C PHE A 86 -5.56 -1.37 4.23
N ARG A 87 -5.55 -0.05 4.07
CA ARG A 87 -5.06 0.89 5.08
C ARG A 87 -6.29 1.57 5.67
N PRO A 88 -6.82 1.09 6.82
CA PRO A 88 -8.07 1.57 7.40
C PRO A 88 -8.17 3.09 7.47
N PHE A 89 -7.03 3.75 7.72
CA PHE A 89 -6.92 5.19 7.86
C PHE A 89 -7.20 6.01 6.59
N TYR A 90 -7.12 5.42 5.39
CA TYR A 90 -7.52 6.16 4.18
C TYR A 90 -9.01 6.55 4.22
N LYS A 91 -9.85 5.75 4.88
CA LYS A 91 -11.27 6.04 5.06
C LYS A 91 -11.54 7.24 5.99
N GLU A 92 -10.56 7.61 6.81
CA GLU A 92 -10.67 8.75 7.72
C GLU A 92 -10.32 10.08 7.04
N ILE A 93 -9.73 10.07 5.84
CA ILE A 93 -9.34 11.29 5.12
C ILE A 93 -10.52 12.25 4.92
N PRO A 94 -11.71 11.81 4.43
CA PRO A 94 -12.86 12.70 4.31
C PRO A 94 -13.31 13.32 5.63
N HIS A 95 -13.24 12.57 6.74
CA HIS A 95 -13.60 13.08 8.06
C HIS A 95 -12.57 14.10 8.58
N PHE A 96 -11.29 13.78 8.44
CA PHE A 96 -10.17 14.68 8.76
C PHE A 96 -10.27 16.03 8.02
N LEU A 97 -10.54 16.00 6.72
CA LEU A 97 -10.72 17.24 5.94
C LEU A 97 -11.94 18.03 6.43
N ARG A 98 -13.06 17.36 6.74
CA ARG A 98 -14.22 18.02 7.34
C ARG A 98 -13.90 18.66 8.69
N ASN A 99 -13.04 18.06 9.52
CA ASN A 99 -12.63 18.66 10.80
C ASN A 99 -11.76 19.91 10.61
N ILE A 100 -10.94 19.98 9.55
CA ILE A 100 -10.07 21.14 9.27
C ILE A 100 -10.87 22.31 8.67
N PHE A 101 -11.69 22.02 7.67
CA PHE A 101 -12.38 23.05 6.90
C PHE A 101 -13.77 23.40 7.48
N GLY A 102 -14.41 22.48 8.20
CA GLY A 102 -15.72 22.71 8.83
C GLY A 102 -16.77 23.15 7.80
N ASN A 103 -17.31 24.35 7.98
CA ASN A 103 -18.30 24.96 7.08
C ASN A 103 -17.67 25.80 5.94
N VAL A 104 -16.35 25.86 5.86
CA VAL A 104 -15.63 26.56 4.78
C VAL A 104 -15.54 25.63 3.56
N PRO A 105 -15.60 26.15 2.32
CA PRO A 105 -15.41 25.33 1.13
C PRO A 105 -14.12 24.52 1.19
N LEU A 106 -14.21 23.24 0.83
CA LEU A 106 -13.04 22.37 0.69
C LEU A 106 -12.12 22.91 -0.42
N PRO A 107 -10.79 22.72 -0.28
CA PRO A 107 -9.86 22.96 -1.38
C PRO A 107 -10.13 22.00 -2.52
N THR A 108 -9.53 22.23 -3.69
CA THR A 108 -9.58 21.26 -4.77
C THR A 108 -9.02 19.91 -4.30
N ILE A 109 -9.76 18.83 -4.53
CA ILE A 109 -9.36 17.47 -4.18
C ILE A 109 -8.98 16.73 -5.46
N LEU A 110 -7.78 16.17 -5.47
CA LEU A 110 -7.26 15.36 -6.56
C LEU A 110 -6.98 13.94 -6.05
N GLY A 111 -7.83 12.99 -6.42
CA GLY A 111 -7.61 11.57 -6.18
C GLY A 111 -6.84 10.93 -7.34
N LEU A 112 -5.75 10.23 -7.04
CA LEU A 112 -4.92 9.53 -8.03
C LEU A 112 -4.91 8.04 -7.71
N THR A 113 -5.12 7.19 -8.72
CA THR A 113 -4.98 5.73 -8.58
C THR A 113 -4.79 5.08 -9.94
N ALA A 114 -4.05 3.98 -9.98
CA ALA A 114 -3.87 3.18 -11.19
C ALA A 114 -5.04 2.20 -11.42
N THR A 115 -5.70 1.76 -10.35
CA THR A 115 -6.73 0.72 -10.40
C THR A 115 -7.90 1.10 -9.51
N LEU A 116 -9.11 1.17 -10.08
CA LEU A 116 -10.32 1.43 -9.32
C LEU A 116 -11.51 0.84 -10.04
N ASN A 117 -12.26 -0.04 -9.38
CA ASN A 117 -13.49 -0.55 -9.97
C ASN A 117 -14.60 0.53 -9.93
N PRO A 118 -15.65 0.40 -10.76
CA PRO A 118 -16.71 1.41 -10.83
C PRO A 118 -17.50 1.63 -9.53
N MET A 119 -17.61 0.61 -8.68
CA MET A 119 -18.32 0.74 -7.41
C MET A 119 -17.53 1.59 -6.42
N ASP A 120 -16.24 1.28 -6.28
CA ASP A 120 -15.30 2.01 -5.44
C ASP A 120 -15.12 3.46 -5.90
N CYS A 121 -15.08 3.69 -7.22
CA CYS A 121 -15.03 5.04 -7.78
C CYS A 121 -16.22 5.88 -7.34
N ARG A 122 -17.44 5.34 -7.41
CA ARG A 122 -18.66 6.04 -6.98
C ARG A 122 -18.65 6.33 -5.48
N GLN A 123 -18.17 5.39 -4.68
CA GLN A 123 -18.03 5.57 -3.24
C GLN A 123 -17.07 6.73 -2.92
N ILE A 124 -15.88 6.74 -3.51
CA ILE A 124 -14.90 7.82 -3.32
C ILE A 124 -15.46 9.16 -3.80
N CYS A 125 -16.15 9.19 -4.95
CA CYS A 125 -16.80 10.40 -5.44
C CYS A 125 -17.84 10.92 -4.45
N THR A 126 -18.59 10.04 -3.81
CA THR A 126 -19.57 10.40 -2.78
C THR A 126 -18.89 10.92 -1.50
N ASP A 127 -17.80 10.27 -1.08
CA ASP A 127 -17.10 10.61 0.17
C ASP A 127 -16.44 12.00 0.11
N PHE A 128 -15.95 12.39 -1.08
CA PHE A 128 -15.27 13.66 -1.35
C PHE A 128 -16.12 14.70 -2.09
N ASP A 129 -17.41 14.43 -2.33
CA ASP A 129 -18.31 15.32 -3.09
C ASP A 129 -17.77 15.69 -4.49
N ILE A 130 -17.24 14.69 -5.20
CA ILE A 130 -16.71 14.83 -6.57
C ILE A 130 -17.79 14.42 -7.57
N GLU A 131 -18.17 15.33 -8.46
CA GLU A 131 -19.09 15.02 -9.56
C GLU A 131 -18.44 14.06 -10.59
N GLU A 132 -19.21 13.10 -11.12
CA GLU A 132 -18.72 12.08 -12.08
C GLU A 132 -18.05 12.69 -13.31
N LYS A 133 -18.47 13.89 -13.75
CA LYS A 133 -17.86 14.60 -14.90
C LYS A 133 -16.38 14.96 -14.69
N HIS A 134 -15.92 15.00 -13.44
CA HIS A 134 -14.52 15.26 -13.09
C HIS A 134 -13.69 13.97 -12.97
N VAL A 135 -14.31 12.81 -13.17
CA VAL A 135 -13.61 11.53 -13.18
C VAL A 135 -12.98 11.31 -14.54
N ILE A 136 -11.66 11.47 -14.60
CA ILE A 136 -10.87 11.24 -15.81
C ILE A 136 -10.30 9.82 -15.73
N ARG A 137 -10.62 9.00 -16.74
CA ARG A 137 -10.11 7.62 -16.86
C ARG A 137 -9.41 7.47 -18.20
N HIS A 138 -8.31 6.73 -18.19
CA HIS A 138 -7.65 6.35 -19.43
C HIS A 138 -8.42 5.18 -20.06
N ASP A 139 -8.68 5.25 -21.36
CA ASP A 139 -9.48 4.22 -22.06
C ASP A 139 -8.73 2.88 -22.17
N MET A 140 -7.40 2.93 -22.17
CA MET A 140 -6.54 1.75 -22.30
C MET A 140 -5.85 1.45 -20.97
N LEU A 141 -6.26 0.35 -20.33
CA LEU A 141 -5.58 -0.21 -19.17
C LEU A 141 -4.45 -1.17 -19.59
N LEU A 142 -4.66 -1.93 -20.67
CA LEU A 142 -3.67 -2.93 -21.07
C LEU A 142 -2.44 -2.30 -21.72
N ARG A 143 -1.26 -2.69 -21.24
CA ARG A 143 0.01 -2.32 -21.83
C ARG A 143 0.38 -3.36 -22.90
N PRO A 144 0.29 -3.03 -24.21
CA PRO A 144 0.46 -4.02 -25.28
C PRO A 144 1.88 -4.63 -25.33
N GLY A 145 2.88 -3.96 -24.71
CA GLY A 145 4.24 -4.47 -24.61
C GLY A 145 4.46 -5.54 -23.53
N ILE A 146 3.41 -5.94 -22.78
CA ILE A 146 3.48 -7.01 -21.77
C ILE A 146 2.81 -8.26 -22.33
N HIS A 147 3.60 -9.32 -22.55
CA HIS A 147 3.07 -10.63 -22.90
C HIS A 147 2.56 -11.33 -21.63
N ILE A 148 1.25 -11.53 -21.53
CA ILE A 148 0.60 -12.13 -20.35
C ILE A 148 0.29 -13.60 -20.63
N GLN A 149 0.75 -14.50 -19.76
CA GLN A 149 0.48 -15.93 -19.81
C GLN A 149 -0.03 -16.44 -18.45
N VAL A 150 -1.08 -17.26 -18.48
CA VAL A 150 -1.61 -17.94 -17.30
C VAL A 150 -1.49 -19.44 -17.50
N ILE A 151 -0.79 -20.12 -16.60
CA ILE A 151 -0.44 -21.54 -16.71
C ILE A 151 -1.13 -22.31 -15.59
N LYS A 152 -2.11 -23.13 -15.97
CA LYS A 152 -2.68 -24.13 -15.07
C LYS A 152 -1.73 -25.32 -14.95
N VAL A 153 -1.42 -25.73 -13.72
CA VAL A 153 -0.58 -26.88 -13.42
C VAL A 153 -1.35 -27.92 -12.60
N PRO A 154 -1.11 -29.22 -12.81
CA PRO A 154 -1.88 -30.29 -12.16
C PRO A 154 -1.53 -30.43 -10.68
N ASN A 155 -0.27 -30.17 -10.33
CA ASN A 155 0.26 -30.26 -8.99
C ASN A 155 1.45 -29.29 -8.86
N GLU A 156 2.03 -29.25 -7.67
CA GLU A 156 3.07 -28.28 -7.39
C GLU A 156 4.47 -28.73 -7.85
N GLU A 157 4.68 -30.03 -8.03
CA GLU A 157 5.93 -30.59 -8.57
C GLU A 157 6.11 -30.14 -10.04
N VAL A 158 5.06 -30.27 -10.85
CA VAL A 158 5.04 -29.76 -12.24
C VAL A 158 5.15 -28.23 -12.29
N LYS A 159 4.63 -27.54 -11.26
CA LYS A 159 4.81 -26.08 -11.12
C LYS A 159 6.28 -25.74 -10.92
N ASP A 160 6.95 -26.43 -10.01
CA ASP A 160 8.38 -26.23 -9.71
C ASP A 160 9.22 -26.45 -10.96
N GLU A 161 9.00 -27.54 -11.70
CA GLU A 161 9.71 -27.84 -12.95
C GLU A 161 9.54 -26.72 -14.00
N LYS A 162 8.31 -26.32 -14.30
CA LYS A 162 8.01 -25.26 -15.27
C LYS A 162 8.53 -23.90 -14.83
N PHE A 163 8.43 -23.60 -13.53
CA PHE A 163 8.91 -22.36 -12.95
C PHE A 163 10.42 -22.21 -13.11
N TRP A 164 11.19 -23.26 -12.78
CA TRP A 164 12.64 -23.22 -12.92
C TRP A 164 13.08 -23.19 -14.39
N ALA A 165 12.43 -23.95 -15.27
CA ALA A 165 12.70 -23.89 -16.72
C ALA A 165 12.49 -22.46 -17.27
N LEU A 166 11.40 -21.79 -16.89
CA LEU A 166 11.15 -20.41 -17.26
C LEU A 166 12.24 -19.46 -16.74
N LEU A 167 12.64 -19.59 -15.47
CA LEU A 167 13.72 -18.75 -14.93
C LEU A 167 15.07 -19.01 -15.62
N ASP A 168 15.36 -20.25 -15.99
CA ASP A 168 16.57 -20.61 -16.72
C ASP A 168 16.66 -19.91 -18.09
N GLU A 169 15.54 -19.80 -18.81
CA GLU A 169 15.44 -19.09 -20.09
C GLU A 169 15.72 -17.58 -19.96
N HIS A 170 15.41 -17.00 -18.80
CA HIS A 170 15.50 -15.54 -18.54
C HIS A 170 16.58 -15.15 -17.52
N ARG A 171 17.65 -15.96 -17.38
CA ARG A 171 18.76 -15.72 -16.41
C ARG A 171 19.45 -14.36 -16.52
N ALA A 172 19.47 -13.77 -17.71
CA ALA A 172 20.11 -12.48 -17.97
C ALA A 172 19.19 -11.28 -17.75
N GLU A 173 17.92 -11.51 -17.41
CA GLU A 173 16.91 -10.48 -17.28
C GLU A 173 16.61 -10.15 -15.82
N LYS A 174 16.16 -8.92 -15.56
CA LYS A 174 15.57 -8.56 -14.28
C LYS A 174 14.17 -9.18 -14.17
N VAL A 175 14.00 -10.12 -13.26
CA VAL A 175 12.76 -10.86 -13.01
C VAL A 175 12.31 -10.69 -11.56
N LEU A 176 11.05 -10.35 -11.36
CA LEU A 176 10.40 -10.25 -10.06
C LEU A 176 9.44 -11.42 -9.85
N ILE A 177 9.59 -12.16 -8.76
CA ILE A 177 8.76 -13.33 -8.45
C ILE A 177 7.94 -13.03 -7.21
N TYR A 178 6.62 -12.98 -7.36
CA TYR A 178 5.68 -12.86 -6.26
C TYR A 178 5.36 -14.22 -5.65
N VAL A 179 5.59 -14.32 -4.33
CA VAL A 179 5.39 -15.50 -3.49
C VAL A 179 4.67 -15.06 -2.23
N ASP A 180 3.70 -15.83 -1.75
CA ASP A 180 2.90 -15.44 -0.59
C ASP A 180 3.61 -15.59 0.76
N ARG A 181 4.48 -16.59 0.88
CA ARG A 181 5.05 -17.02 2.16
C ARG A 181 6.45 -16.47 2.35
N ARG A 182 6.74 -15.94 3.53
CA ARG A 182 8.08 -15.47 3.93
C ARG A 182 9.03 -16.63 4.19
N ARG A 183 8.56 -17.63 4.95
CA ARG A 183 9.33 -18.79 5.44
C ARG A 183 8.67 -20.13 5.15
N GLY A 184 9.47 -21.20 5.25
CA GLY A 184 9.05 -22.59 5.07
C GLY A 184 9.01 -23.01 3.60
N LYS A 185 8.23 -24.06 3.31
CA LYS A 185 8.18 -24.64 1.96
C LYS A 185 7.55 -23.67 0.94
N ARG A 186 8.23 -23.51 -0.20
CA ARG A 186 7.94 -22.61 -1.33
C ARG A 186 7.74 -21.17 -0.89
N SER A 187 8.61 -20.74 0.01
CA SER A 187 8.65 -19.38 0.51
C SER A 187 9.67 -18.53 -0.24
N THR A 188 9.62 -17.22 -0.04
CA THR A 188 10.62 -16.29 -0.56
C THR A 188 12.04 -16.68 -0.13
N GLU A 189 12.23 -17.04 1.14
CA GLU A 189 13.55 -17.44 1.67
C GLU A 189 14.05 -18.75 1.02
N GLU A 190 13.22 -19.80 0.98
CA GLU A 190 13.62 -21.10 0.43
C GLU A 190 13.86 -21.05 -1.08
N LEU A 191 12.95 -20.43 -1.84
CA LEU A 191 13.09 -20.32 -3.30
C LEU A 191 14.28 -19.45 -3.69
N SER A 192 14.57 -18.39 -2.91
CA SER A 192 15.78 -17.58 -3.12
C SER A 192 17.05 -18.38 -2.84
N ALA A 193 17.08 -19.18 -1.77
CA ALA A 193 18.24 -20.04 -1.48
C ALA A 193 18.48 -21.08 -2.58
N GLU A 194 17.41 -21.70 -3.07
CA GLU A 194 17.47 -22.65 -4.19
C GLU A 194 17.96 -21.96 -5.48
N ALA A 195 17.49 -20.75 -5.77
CA ALA A 195 17.97 -19.97 -6.92
C ALA A 195 19.47 -19.66 -6.81
N ILE A 196 19.95 -19.27 -5.63
CA ILE A 196 21.38 -19.03 -5.40
C ILE A 196 22.20 -20.31 -5.63
N ASN A 197 21.73 -21.46 -5.13
CA ASN A 197 22.38 -22.76 -5.35
C ASN A 197 22.44 -23.13 -6.85
N ARG A 198 21.45 -22.70 -7.64
CA ARG A 198 21.39 -22.85 -9.10
C ARG A 198 22.19 -21.78 -9.86
N GLY A 199 22.91 -20.90 -9.17
CA GLY A 199 23.78 -19.87 -9.75
C GLY A 199 23.06 -18.60 -10.22
N PHE A 200 21.83 -18.33 -9.75
CA PHE A 200 21.16 -17.07 -10.02
C PHE A 200 21.72 -15.94 -9.14
N LYS A 201 21.73 -14.72 -9.68
CA LYS A 201 21.95 -13.50 -8.91
C LYS A 201 20.64 -13.10 -8.21
N ALA A 202 20.32 -13.80 -7.13
CA ALA A 202 19.02 -13.73 -6.48
C ALA A 202 19.06 -13.20 -5.04
N ALA A 203 17.94 -12.61 -4.62
CA ALA A 203 17.67 -12.27 -3.23
C ALA A 203 16.16 -12.39 -2.93
N TYR A 204 15.80 -12.45 -1.65
CA TYR A 204 14.41 -12.39 -1.20
C TYR A 204 14.05 -11.01 -0.65
N PHE A 205 12.77 -10.64 -0.69
CA PHE A 205 12.26 -9.36 -0.20
C PHE A 205 10.90 -9.51 0.47
N HIS A 206 10.82 -9.31 1.79
CA HIS A 206 9.56 -9.39 2.53
C HIS A 206 9.51 -8.43 3.72
N GLY A 207 8.37 -8.41 4.41
CA GLY A 207 8.08 -7.51 5.53
C GLY A 207 9.12 -7.54 6.65
N ASP A 208 9.64 -8.73 6.99
CA ASP A 208 10.55 -8.92 8.14
C ASP A 208 11.98 -8.37 7.93
N LEU A 209 12.34 -7.95 6.72
CA LEU A 209 13.63 -7.29 6.48
C LEU A 209 13.63 -5.89 7.07
N SER A 210 14.77 -5.48 7.62
CA SER A 210 15.00 -4.11 8.06
C SER A 210 14.95 -3.13 6.88
N SER A 211 14.74 -1.85 7.18
CA SER A 211 14.73 -0.79 6.16
C SER A 211 16.05 -0.74 5.38
N ASP A 212 17.19 -0.91 6.06
CA ASP A 212 18.52 -0.87 5.45
C ASP A 212 18.75 -2.04 4.49
N GLU A 213 18.32 -3.25 4.88
CA GLU A 213 18.38 -4.44 4.00
C GLU A 213 17.51 -4.26 2.76
N LYS A 214 16.27 -3.75 2.92
CA LYS A 214 15.38 -3.46 1.80
C LYS A 214 16.01 -2.46 0.82
N LEU A 215 16.63 -1.40 1.34
CA LEU A 215 17.30 -0.38 0.54
C LEU A 215 18.51 -0.93 -0.21
N ASP A 216 19.34 -1.76 0.43
CA ASP A 216 20.49 -2.40 -0.20
C ASP A 216 20.07 -3.33 -1.35
N ILE A 217 19.05 -4.15 -1.14
CA ILE A 217 18.50 -5.06 -2.17
C ILE A 217 17.96 -4.25 -3.36
N ILE A 218 17.16 -3.21 -3.11
CA ILE A 218 16.63 -2.34 -4.17
C ILE A 218 17.77 -1.69 -4.96
N ARG A 219 18.82 -1.21 -4.27
CA ARG A 219 20.00 -0.61 -4.91
C ARG A 219 20.72 -1.61 -5.82
N LYS A 220 21.01 -2.81 -5.31
CA LYS A 220 21.68 -3.88 -6.07
C LYS A 220 20.84 -4.36 -7.26
N PHE A 221 19.52 -4.45 -7.09
CA PHE A 221 18.61 -4.81 -8.18
C PHE A 221 18.52 -3.71 -9.24
N LYS A 222 18.49 -2.43 -8.85
CA LYS A 222 18.60 -1.29 -9.77
C LYS A 222 19.91 -1.33 -10.57
N ALA A 223 21.04 -1.56 -9.89
CA ALA A 223 22.37 -1.62 -10.50
C ALA A 223 22.59 -2.84 -11.42
N GLY A 224 21.76 -3.88 -11.31
CA GLY A 224 21.94 -5.15 -12.05
C GLY A 224 22.89 -6.14 -11.38
N ASP A 225 23.30 -5.87 -10.14
CA ASP A 225 24.06 -6.82 -9.29
C ASP A 225 23.18 -8.00 -8.87
N LEU A 226 21.88 -7.74 -8.69
CA LEU A 226 20.83 -8.75 -8.59
C LEU A 226 19.98 -8.69 -9.85
N LEU A 227 19.52 -9.86 -10.29
CA LEU A 227 18.63 -10.02 -11.45
C LEU A 227 17.31 -10.68 -11.07
N THR A 228 17.26 -11.44 -9.97
CA THR A 228 16.07 -12.19 -9.59
C THR A 228 15.66 -11.84 -8.17
N ILE A 229 14.45 -11.33 -7.97
CA ILE A 229 13.94 -11.01 -6.64
C ILE A 229 12.73 -11.87 -6.30
N PHE A 230 12.78 -12.60 -5.19
CA PHE A 230 11.66 -13.36 -4.64
C PHE A 230 10.96 -12.55 -3.56
N ALA A 231 9.78 -12.05 -3.83
CA ALA A 231 9.11 -11.09 -2.97
C ALA A 231 7.71 -11.49 -2.54
N THR A 232 7.29 -11.05 -1.36
CA THR A 232 5.87 -10.93 -1.03
C THR A 232 5.30 -9.61 -1.59
N SER A 233 4.04 -9.30 -1.31
CA SER A 233 3.42 -7.99 -1.61
C SER A 233 4.22 -6.79 -1.07
N ALA A 234 5.15 -7.01 -0.13
CA ALA A 234 6.04 -5.98 0.40
C ALA A 234 6.93 -5.32 -0.68
N PHE A 235 7.27 -6.02 -1.77
CA PHE A 235 7.95 -5.41 -2.91
C PHE A 235 6.93 -4.65 -3.76
N GLY A 236 6.60 -3.47 -3.24
CA GLY A 236 5.36 -2.76 -3.55
C GLY A 236 5.58 -1.29 -3.90
N MET A 237 4.69 -0.47 -3.34
CA MET A 237 4.57 0.97 -3.57
C MET A 237 5.93 1.70 -3.52
N GLY A 238 6.13 2.66 -4.43
CA GLY A 238 7.30 3.54 -4.43
C GLY A 238 8.61 2.93 -4.96
N ILE A 239 8.63 1.68 -5.43
CA ILE A 239 9.80 1.12 -6.12
C ILE A 239 9.68 1.35 -7.63
N ASP A 240 10.51 2.23 -8.17
CA ASP A 240 10.62 2.48 -9.60
C ASP A 240 11.92 1.92 -10.19
N ILE A 241 11.79 0.87 -11.01
CA ILE A 241 12.90 0.19 -11.71
C ILE A 241 12.44 -0.03 -13.15
N PRO A 242 12.91 0.77 -14.11
CA PRO A 242 12.28 0.84 -15.42
C PRO A 242 12.49 -0.41 -16.29
N ASP A 243 13.54 -1.16 -16.02
CA ASP A 243 14.07 -2.22 -16.89
C ASP A 243 13.77 -3.65 -16.39
N ILE A 244 12.79 -3.84 -15.49
CA ILE A 244 12.29 -5.19 -15.17
C ILE A 244 11.66 -5.79 -16.43
N ARG A 245 12.02 -7.02 -16.80
CA ARG A 245 11.52 -7.73 -17.99
C ARG A 245 10.45 -8.75 -17.67
N GLY A 246 10.65 -9.49 -16.59
CA GLY A 246 9.75 -10.58 -16.21
C GLY A 246 9.08 -10.32 -14.87
N VAL A 247 7.82 -10.73 -14.76
CA VAL A 247 7.17 -10.96 -13.47
C VAL A 247 6.55 -12.34 -13.43
N VAL A 248 6.74 -13.06 -12.34
CA VAL A 248 6.15 -14.37 -12.11
C VAL A 248 5.30 -14.35 -10.86
N HIS A 249 4.05 -14.76 -10.98
CA HIS A 249 3.20 -15.04 -9.82
C HIS A 249 3.26 -16.53 -9.56
N TYR A 250 3.98 -16.91 -8.50
CA TYR A 250 4.14 -18.31 -8.12
C TYR A 250 2.88 -18.89 -7.42
N LEU A 251 1.96 -18.00 -7.06
CA LEU A 251 0.59 -18.30 -6.64
C LEU A 251 -0.39 -17.29 -7.26
N LEU A 252 -1.66 -17.68 -7.39
CA LEU A 252 -2.76 -16.75 -7.71
C LEU A 252 -2.70 -15.53 -6.80
N THR A 253 -2.93 -14.34 -7.36
CA THR A 253 -3.12 -13.11 -6.59
C THR A 253 -4.46 -13.12 -5.86
N GLU A 254 -4.64 -12.20 -4.92
CA GLU A 254 -5.87 -12.06 -4.13
C GLU A 254 -6.98 -11.36 -4.91
N SER A 255 -6.59 -10.50 -5.84
CA SER A 255 -7.51 -9.75 -6.71
C SER A 255 -6.92 -9.53 -8.10
N ALA A 256 -7.78 -9.13 -9.04
CA ALA A 256 -7.36 -8.74 -10.37
C ALA A 256 -6.59 -7.41 -10.36
N GLU A 257 -6.94 -6.51 -9.44
CA GLU A 257 -6.29 -5.23 -9.21
C GLU A 257 -4.85 -5.43 -8.75
N GLN A 258 -4.63 -6.31 -7.76
CA GLN A 258 -3.29 -6.65 -7.28
C GLN A 258 -2.44 -7.23 -8.42
N TYR A 259 -3.00 -8.17 -9.19
CA TYR A 259 -2.32 -8.74 -10.36
C TYR A 259 -1.92 -7.65 -11.36
N TYR A 260 -2.86 -6.78 -11.70
CA TYR A 260 -2.62 -5.71 -12.66
C TYR A 260 -1.53 -4.73 -12.19
N GLN A 261 -1.54 -4.32 -10.92
CA GLN A 261 -0.50 -3.46 -10.35
C GLN A 261 0.88 -4.15 -10.36
N GLN A 262 0.93 -5.44 -10.03
CA GLN A 262 2.16 -6.23 -9.97
C GLN A 262 2.76 -6.44 -11.38
N ILE A 263 1.95 -6.75 -12.39
CA ILE A 263 2.43 -6.82 -13.79
C ILE A 263 2.78 -5.44 -14.35
N GLY A 264 2.17 -4.35 -13.87
CA GLY A 264 2.50 -2.99 -14.27
C GLY A 264 3.95 -2.56 -13.95
N ARG A 265 4.70 -3.36 -13.18
CA ARG A 265 6.10 -3.09 -12.82
C ARG A 265 7.09 -3.41 -13.94
N VAL A 266 6.73 -4.29 -14.88
CA VAL A 266 7.63 -4.67 -15.97
C VAL A 266 7.60 -3.65 -17.11
N GLY A 267 8.67 -3.59 -17.90
CA GLY A 267 8.68 -2.87 -19.18
C GLY A 267 8.46 -1.36 -19.07
N ARG A 268 8.71 -0.71 -17.93
CA ARG A 268 8.44 0.74 -17.73
C ARG A 268 9.29 1.64 -18.64
N ASP A 269 10.42 1.14 -19.12
CA ASP A 269 11.22 1.72 -20.22
C ASP A 269 10.59 1.57 -21.62
N GLY A 270 9.39 0.99 -21.72
CA GLY A 270 8.66 0.78 -22.97
C GLY A 270 9.07 -0.44 -23.78
N LYS A 271 10.06 -1.24 -23.31
CA LYS A 271 10.53 -2.43 -24.02
C LYS A 271 9.62 -3.64 -23.79
N PRO A 272 9.67 -4.65 -24.69
CA PRO A 272 8.95 -5.90 -24.51
C PRO A 272 9.25 -6.55 -23.16
N SER A 273 8.20 -7.07 -22.53
CA SER A 273 8.23 -7.64 -21.19
C SER A 273 7.17 -8.73 -21.08
N TRP A 274 7.23 -9.52 -20.02
CA TRP A 274 6.40 -10.71 -19.87
C TRP A 274 5.92 -10.89 -18.43
N ALA A 275 4.75 -11.51 -18.30
CA ALA A 275 4.11 -11.81 -17.03
C ALA A 275 3.55 -13.23 -17.06
N VAL A 276 3.99 -14.09 -16.15
CA VAL A 276 3.50 -15.47 -16.02
C VAL A 276 2.81 -15.64 -14.68
N LEU A 277 1.61 -16.23 -14.68
CA LEU A 277 0.92 -16.65 -13.46
C LEU A 277 0.76 -18.17 -13.44
N PHE A 278 1.26 -18.82 -12.40
CA PHE A 278 1.03 -20.24 -12.16
C PHE A 278 -0.13 -20.45 -11.19
N TYR A 279 -1.00 -21.43 -11.49
CA TYR A 279 -2.05 -21.85 -10.57
C TYR A 279 -2.42 -23.32 -10.69
N SER A 280 -2.81 -23.91 -9.57
CA SER A 280 -3.45 -25.24 -9.51
C SER A 280 -4.82 -25.13 -8.86
N ASP A 281 -5.66 -26.16 -9.02
CA ASP A 281 -6.98 -26.21 -8.36
C ASP A 281 -6.86 -26.15 -6.83
N LYS A 282 -5.81 -26.77 -6.27
CA LYS A 282 -5.48 -26.67 -4.84
C LYS A 282 -5.17 -25.22 -4.41
N ASN A 283 -4.52 -24.44 -5.27
CA ASN A 283 -4.23 -23.03 -4.97
C ASN A 283 -5.51 -22.18 -4.93
N ILE A 284 -6.48 -22.48 -5.81
CA ILE A 284 -7.80 -21.82 -5.80
C ILE A 284 -8.50 -22.10 -4.46
N ASP A 285 -8.50 -23.35 -4.01
CA ASP A 285 -9.15 -23.72 -2.74
C ASP A 285 -8.48 -23.07 -1.53
N VAL A 286 -7.15 -23.01 -1.52
CA VAL A 286 -6.40 -22.31 -0.46
C VAL A 286 -6.75 -20.82 -0.46
N ARG A 287 -6.79 -20.17 -1.62
CA ARG A 287 -7.15 -18.74 -1.73
C ARG A 287 -8.59 -18.48 -1.27
N LYS A 288 -9.56 -19.29 -1.67
CA LYS A 288 -10.94 -19.14 -1.20
C LYS A 288 -11.05 -19.27 0.32
N LYS A 289 -10.54 -20.37 0.88
CA LYS A 289 -10.73 -20.69 2.30
C LYS A 289 -9.93 -19.82 3.26
N TRP A 290 -8.69 -19.48 2.91
CA TRP A 290 -7.78 -18.77 3.83
C TRP A 290 -7.73 -17.28 3.61
N PHE A 291 -7.98 -16.81 2.39
CA PHE A 291 -7.90 -15.38 2.09
C PHE A 291 -9.28 -14.76 2.02
N ILE A 292 -10.23 -15.30 1.24
CA ILE A 292 -11.55 -14.67 1.11
C ILE A 292 -12.38 -14.84 2.38
N ASP A 293 -12.50 -16.07 2.89
CA ASP A 293 -13.39 -16.35 4.03
C ASP A 293 -12.86 -15.81 5.37
N GLN A 294 -11.53 -15.57 5.49
CA GLN A 294 -10.91 -15.00 6.70
C GLN A 294 -10.51 -13.53 6.58
N SER A 295 -10.75 -12.87 5.44
CA SER A 295 -10.43 -11.43 5.27
C SER A 295 -11.31 -10.51 6.12
N PHE A 296 -12.44 -11.01 6.61
CA PHE A 296 -13.36 -10.24 7.44
C PHE A 296 -13.24 -10.68 8.90
N PRO A 297 -13.22 -9.73 9.85
CA PRO A 297 -13.24 -10.09 11.27
C PRO A 297 -14.53 -10.85 11.57
N SER A 298 -14.41 -11.95 12.32
CA SER A 298 -15.58 -12.70 12.78
C SER A 298 -16.36 -11.90 13.83
N GLU A 299 -17.60 -12.31 14.12
CA GLU A 299 -18.36 -11.72 15.23
C GLU A 299 -17.57 -11.77 16.54
N LYS A 300 -16.84 -12.87 16.78
CA LYS A 300 -16.00 -13.04 17.96
C LYS A 300 -14.88 -12.01 18.01
N ASP A 301 -14.25 -11.71 16.87
CA ASP A 301 -13.17 -10.72 16.78
C ASP A 301 -13.69 -9.30 17.04
N ILE A 302 -14.86 -8.96 16.47
CA ILE A 302 -15.50 -7.66 16.70
C ILE A 302 -15.88 -7.49 18.19
N ARG A 303 -16.43 -8.53 18.82
CA ARG A 303 -16.76 -8.51 20.26
C ARG A 303 -15.52 -8.42 21.13
N ALA A 304 -14.46 -9.14 20.80
CA ALA A 304 -13.19 -9.08 21.53
C ALA A 304 -12.56 -7.69 21.41
N ALA A 305 -12.52 -7.12 20.19
CA ALA A 305 -12.07 -5.75 19.98
C ALA A 305 -12.89 -4.75 20.79
N PHE A 306 -14.23 -4.84 20.78
CA PHE A 306 -15.08 -3.98 21.61
C PHE A 306 -14.77 -4.13 23.10
N SER A 307 -14.63 -5.36 23.59
CA SER A 307 -14.29 -5.64 24.99
C SER A 307 -12.94 -5.06 25.37
N ASN A 308 -11.91 -5.22 24.53
CA ASN A 308 -10.58 -4.67 24.78
C ASN A 308 -10.59 -3.14 24.77
N LEU A 309 -11.29 -2.55 23.80
CA LEU A 309 -11.38 -1.10 23.63
C LEU A 309 -12.18 -0.44 24.75
N THR A 310 -13.21 -1.08 25.29
CA THR A 310 -14.18 -0.43 26.19
C THR A 310 -14.25 -1.02 27.60
N ASP A 311 -13.59 -2.15 27.85
CA ASP A 311 -13.81 -3.00 29.04
C ASP A 311 -15.30 -3.34 29.25
N ASN A 312 -16.08 -3.36 28.16
CA ASN A 312 -17.53 -3.49 28.12
C ASN A 312 -18.29 -2.39 28.89
N GLN A 313 -17.71 -1.20 29.00
CA GLN A 313 -18.33 -0.04 29.67
C GLN A 313 -18.61 1.10 28.69
N THR A 314 -19.70 1.84 28.96
CA THR A 314 -19.99 3.09 28.25
C THR A 314 -19.18 4.22 28.88
N GLY A 315 -18.41 4.95 28.08
CA GLY A 315 -17.65 6.09 28.57
C GLY A 315 -16.66 6.65 27.56
N LYS A 316 -15.87 7.63 27.99
CA LYS A 316 -14.71 8.12 27.24
C LYS A 316 -13.48 7.35 27.69
N ARG A 317 -12.71 6.83 26.74
CA ARG A 317 -11.44 6.15 27.01
C ARG A 317 -10.40 6.53 25.97
N THR A 318 -9.15 6.60 26.40
CA THR A 318 -7.99 6.72 25.51
C THR A 318 -7.64 5.35 24.96
N VAL A 319 -7.57 5.24 23.64
CA VAL A 319 -7.24 3.99 22.94
C VAL A 319 -5.91 4.18 22.22
N SER A 320 -4.98 3.24 22.42
CA SER A 320 -3.72 3.18 21.67
C SER A 320 -3.94 2.35 20.40
N TYR A 321 -4.35 3.02 19.32
CA TYR A 321 -4.73 2.35 18.08
C TYR A 321 -3.61 1.50 17.47
N PHE A 322 -2.35 1.90 17.64
CA PHE A 322 -1.20 1.27 16.97
C PHE A 322 -0.62 0.04 17.70
N GLU A 323 -1.03 -0.20 18.95
CA GLU A 323 -0.50 -1.33 19.74
C GLU A 323 -1.36 -2.59 19.62
N GLU A 324 -2.56 -2.46 19.05
CA GLU A 324 -3.48 -3.57 18.83
C GLU A 324 -3.33 -4.07 17.37
N GLY A 325 -3.02 -5.35 17.18
CA GLY A 325 -2.67 -5.92 15.86
C GLY A 325 -3.76 -5.81 14.78
N ASP A 326 -3.43 -6.24 13.55
CA ASP A 326 -4.24 -6.04 12.32
C ASP A 326 -5.72 -6.43 12.45
N SER A 327 -6.04 -7.50 13.18
CA SER A 327 -7.43 -7.94 13.40
C SER A 327 -8.26 -6.98 14.25
N THR A 328 -7.61 -6.30 15.21
CA THR A 328 -8.28 -5.33 16.08
C THR A 328 -8.47 -4.00 15.36
N GLN A 329 -7.51 -3.61 14.51
CA GLN A 329 -7.63 -2.42 13.66
C GLN A 329 -8.77 -2.54 12.63
N SER A 330 -8.94 -3.72 12.02
CA SER A 330 -10.06 -3.97 11.12
C SER A 330 -11.40 -3.95 11.86
N ALA A 331 -11.48 -4.57 13.05
CA ALA A 331 -12.67 -4.56 13.89
C ALA A 331 -13.05 -3.14 14.39
N TYR A 332 -12.07 -2.31 14.73
CA TYR A 332 -12.29 -0.91 15.14
C TYR A 332 -13.10 -0.14 14.10
N HIS A 333 -12.79 -0.31 12.81
CA HIS A 333 -13.54 0.33 11.72
C HIS A 333 -15.02 -0.08 11.71
N TYR A 334 -15.34 -1.35 11.98
CA TYR A 334 -16.74 -1.79 12.07
C TYR A 334 -17.48 -1.14 13.25
N LEU A 335 -16.81 -1.04 14.40
CA LEU A 335 -17.38 -0.38 15.59
C LEU A 335 -17.61 1.12 15.35
N MET A 336 -16.70 1.79 14.66
CA MET A 336 -16.81 3.18 14.23
C MET A 336 -17.97 3.39 13.24
N ARG A 337 -18.01 2.59 12.17
CA ARG A 337 -19.03 2.70 11.11
C ARG A 337 -20.44 2.44 11.64
N SER A 338 -20.57 1.52 12.60
CA SER A 338 -21.84 1.23 13.29
C SER A 338 -22.18 2.23 14.39
N ARG A 339 -21.32 3.24 14.62
CA ARG A 339 -21.46 4.27 15.67
C ARG A 339 -21.52 3.69 17.09
N VAL A 340 -20.98 2.49 17.30
CA VAL A 340 -20.81 1.89 18.63
C VAL A 340 -19.74 2.65 19.41
N ILE A 341 -18.70 3.10 18.70
CA ILE A 341 -17.67 4.00 19.21
C ILE A 341 -17.53 5.21 18.28
N ALA A 342 -17.01 6.33 18.81
CA ALA A 342 -16.70 7.52 18.04
C ALA A 342 -15.50 8.26 18.66
N PRO A 343 -14.58 8.83 17.86
CA PRO A 343 -13.49 9.65 18.35
C PRO A 343 -14.08 10.95 18.92
N VAL A 344 -13.77 11.22 20.19
CA VAL A 344 -14.16 12.47 20.86
C VAL A 344 -13.03 13.49 20.77
N CYS A 345 -11.79 13.02 20.86
CA CYS A 345 -10.57 13.79 20.67
C CYS A 345 -9.46 12.88 20.16
N LYS A 346 -8.48 13.46 19.47
CA LYS A 346 -7.25 12.79 19.06
C LYS A 346 -6.13 13.22 19.99
N GLY A 347 -5.21 12.29 20.25
CA GLY A 347 -4.04 12.53 21.10
C GLY A 347 -3.01 13.43 20.42
N VAL A 348 -1.94 13.70 21.17
CA VAL A 348 -0.70 14.36 20.73
C VAL A 348 0.40 13.32 20.79
#